data_AF-A0A348B1S1-F1
#
_entry.id   AF-A0A348B1S1-F1
#
_cell.length_a   1.000
_cell.length_b   1.000
_cell.length_c   1.000
_cell.angle_alpha   90.00
_cell.angle_beta   90.00
_cell.angle_gamma   90.00
#
_symmetry.space_group_name_H-M   'P 1'
#
loop_
_entity.id
_entity.type
_entity.pdbx_description
1 polymer ?
#
loop_
_entity_poly.entity_id
_entity_poly.type
_entity_poly.pdbx_seq_one_letter_code
_entity_poly.pdbx_strand_id
1 'polypeptide(L)'
;MGDVEYSLGEKVGAFGGIMIGHFLDGYNLVLISYLLVPMARYFHTGIGNISLAATLSLIFSALGGVMLGWLADRYGRRNALVLSVVIFGVFTLLSGAVTALWQLYVLRALVGLGVGASGE
;
A
#
# COMPACT_ATOMS: atom_id res chain seq x y z
N MET A 1 -18.38 -1.51 -24.07
CA MET A 1 -17.23 -1.05 -23.27
C MET A 1 -16.02 -1.63 -23.98
N GLY A 2 -15.31 -0.82 -24.76
CA GLY A 2 -14.33 -1.32 -25.74
C GLY A 2 -13.15 -1.96 -25.03
N ASP A 3 -12.83 -3.19 -25.41
CA ASP A 3 -11.66 -3.90 -24.92
C ASP A 3 -10.41 -3.14 -25.39
N VAL A 4 -9.76 -2.43 -24.47
CA VAL A 4 -8.46 -1.82 -24.73
C VAL A 4 -7.48 -2.97 -24.94
N GLU A 5 -7.16 -3.27 -26.19
CA GLU A 5 -6.25 -4.34 -26.57
C GLU A 5 -4.80 -3.88 -26.30
N TYR A 6 -4.33 -4.11 -25.07
CA TYR A 6 -2.98 -3.75 -24.66
C TYR A 6 -1.94 -4.52 -25.47
N SER A 7 -0.96 -3.78 -25.98
CA SER A 7 0.24 -4.34 -26.60
C SER A 7 1.00 -5.22 -25.61
N LEU A 8 1.69 -6.25 -26.09
CA LEU A 8 2.53 -7.13 -25.27
C LEU A 8 3.51 -6.32 -24.39
N GLY A 9 4.04 -5.23 -24.92
CA GLY A 9 4.93 -4.32 -24.19
C GLY A 9 4.25 -3.63 -23.00
N GLU A 10 3.00 -3.19 -23.14
CA GLU A 10 2.23 -2.57 -22.04
C GLU A 10 1.83 -3.59 -20.98
N LYS A 11 1.53 -4.84 -21.37
CA LYS A 11 1.25 -5.93 -20.42
C LYS A 11 2.50 -6.25 -19.58
N VAL A 12 3.66 -6.32 -20.22
CA VAL A 12 4.95 -6.55 -19.53
C VAL A 12 5.30 -5.38 -18.63
N GLY A 13 5.11 -4.13 -19.09
CA GLY A 13 5.34 -2.93 -18.27
C GLY A 13 4.43 -2.87 -17.05
N ALA A 14 3.13 -3.14 -17.22
CA ALA A 14 2.18 -3.20 -16.11
C ALA A 14 2.52 -4.31 -15.11
N PHE A 15 2.86 -5.50 -15.60
CA PHE A 15 3.28 -6.61 -14.75
C PHE A 15 4.55 -6.28 -13.95
N GLY A 16 5.57 -5.71 -14.61
CA GLY A 16 6.80 -5.29 -13.96
C GLY A 16 6.57 -4.22 -12.90
N GLY A 17 5.71 -3.22 -13.19
CA GLY A 17 5.33 -2.19 -12.22
C GLY A 17 4.63 -2.75 -10.99
N ILE A 18 3.73 -3.74 -11.17
CA ILE A 18 3.06 -4.41 -10.06
C ILE A 18 4.06 -5.18 -9.20
N MET A 19 4.97 -5.94 -9.82
CA MET A 19 6.00 -6.70 -9.09
C MET A 19 6.95 -5.80 -8.29
N ILE A 20 7.40 -4.68 -8.89
CA ILE A 20 8.25 -3.71 -8.19
C ILE A 20 7.49 -3.07 -7.03
N GLY A 21 6.24 -2.67 -7.25
CA GLY A 21 5.40 -2.10 -6.19
C GLY A 21 5.26 -3.06 -5.01
N HIS A 22 5.02 -4.34 -5.28
CA HIS A 22 4.86 -5.35 -4.24
C HIS A 22 6.19 -5.65 -3.50
N PHE A 23 7.30 -5.71 -4.22
CA PHE A 23 8.62 -5.83 -3.59
C PHE A 23 8.91 -4.64 -2.67
N LEU A 24 8.57 -3.43 -3.13
CA LEU A 24 8.79 -2.20 -2.37
C LEU A 24 7.94 -2.16 -1.10
N ASP A 25 6.74 -2.74 -1.12
CA ASP A 25 5.90 -2.90 0.06
C ASP A 25 6.53 -3.85 1.08
N GLY A 26 6.97 -5.04 0.64
CA GLY A 26 7.69 -5.98 1.50
C GLY A 26 8.95 -5.35 2.11
N TYR A 27 9.70 -4.58 1.32
CA TYR A 27 10.84 -3.80 1.81
C TYR A 27 10.42 -2.74 2.84
N ASN A 28 9.34 -1.99 2.60
CA ASN A 28 8.82 -0.98 3.51
C ASN A 28 8.39 -1.58 4.87
N LEU A 29 7.81 -2.78 4.87
CA LEU A 29 7.39 -3.50 6.07
C LEU A 29 8.59 -3.91 6.94
N VAL A 30 9.70 -4.32 6.30
CA VAL A 30 10.97 -4.57 7.00
C VAL A 30 11.62 -3.26 7.47
N LEU A 31 11.63 -2.24 6.62
CA LEU A 31 12.22 -0.94 6.91
C LEU A 31 11.56 -0.27 8.13
N ILE A 32 10.24 -0.36 8.28
CA ILE A 32 9.53 0.23 9.42
C ILE A 32 10.02 -0.34 10.75
N SER A 33 10.38 -1.64 10.76
CA SER A 33 10.88 -2.34 11.96
C SER A 33 12.24 -1.77 12.38
N TYR A 34 13.10 -1.43 11.42
CA TYR A 34 14.38 -0.74 11.68
C TYR A 34 14.20 0.73 12.07
N LEU A 35 13.17 1.40 11.52
CA LEU A 35 12.92 2.83 11.73
C LEU A 35 12.06 3.15 12.96
N LEU A 36 11.54 2.14 13.68
CA LEU A 36 10.68 2.32 14.86
C LEU A 36 11.28 3.30 15.89
N VAL A 37 12.55 3.11 16.27
CA VAL A 37 13.22 3.95 17.27
C VAL A 37 13.51 5.36 16.74
N PRO A 38 14.11 5.55 15.54
CA PRO A 38 14.25 6.86 14.91
C PRO A 38 12.92 7.63 14.77
N MET A 39 11.85 6.97 14.32
CA MET A 39 10.53 7.58 14.16
C MET A 39 9.93 7.99 15.50
N ALA A 40 10.07 7.16 16.53
CA ALA A 40 9.61 7.50 17.88
C ALA A 40 10.29 8.79 18.39
N ARG A 41 11.59 8.95 18.13
CA ARG A 41 12.33 10.19 18.46
C ARG A 41 11.86 11.38 17.63
N TYR A 42 11.69 11.21 16.32
CA TYR A 42 11.23 12.28 15.42
C TYR A 42 9.86 12.83 15.82
N PHE A 43 8.91 11.94 16.11
CA PHE A 43 7.54 12.31 16.51
C PHE A 43 7.41 12.62 18.01
N HIS A 44 8.50 12.58 18.78
CA HIS A 44 8.50 12.78 20.23
C HIS A 44 7.46 11.90 20.95
N THR A 45 7.39 10.62 20.55
CA THR A 45 6.34 9.69 20.95
C THR A 45 6.93 8.35 21.37
N GLY A 46 6.10 7.48 21.97
CA GLY A 46 6.51 6.12 22.32
C GLY A 46 6.56 5.19 21.10
N ILE A 47 7.41 4.16 21.16
CA ILE A 47 7.49 3.12 20.11
C ILE A 47 6.12 2.48 19.85
N GLY A 48 5.32 2.30 20.91
CA GLY A 48 3.95 1.79 20.83
C GLY A 48 3.08 2.56 19.85
N ASN A 49 3.19 3.90 19.83
CA ASN A 49 2.41 4.74 18.91
C ASN A 49 2.86 4.58 17.46
N ILE A 50 4.16 4.43 17.20
CA ILE A 50 4.64 4.15 15.83
C ILE A 50 4.20 2.74 15.39
N SER A 51 4.22 1.75 16.29
CA SER A 51 3.73 0.41 15.96
C SER A 51 2.23 0.36 15.70
N LEU A 52 1.43 1.23 16.34
CA LEU A 52 0.01 1.37 16.01
C LEU A 52 -0.20 1.77 14.55
N ALA A 53 0.67 2.61 13.98
CA ALA A 53 0.60 2.96 12.56
C ALA A 53 0.79 1.71 11.68
N ALA A 54 1.72 0.82 12.03
CA ALA A 54 1.94 -0.44 11.31
C ALA A 54 0.76 -1.40 11.49
N THR A 55 0.20 -1.51 12.71
CA THR A 55 -1.00 -2.32 12.98
C THR A 55 -2.20 -1.83 12.18
N LEU A 56 -2.39 -0.51 12.05
CA LEU A 56 -3.43 0.06 11.21
C LEU A 56 -3.24 -0.35 9.74
N SER A 57 -2.02 -0.33 9.21
CA SER A 57 -1.77 -0.85 7.86
C SER A 57 -2.23 -2.31 7.70
N LEU A 58 -1.97 -3.18 8.68
CA LEU A 58 -2.39 -4.59 8.62
C LEU A 58 -3.91 -4.74 8.67
N ILE A 59 -4.59 -4.03 9.57
CA ILE A 59 -6.06 -4.08 9.70
C ILE A 59 -6.71 -3.60 8.42
N PHE A 60 -6.24 -2.47 7.88
CA PHE A 60 -6.78 -1.92 6.65
C PHE A 60 -6.36 -2.73 5.42
N SER A 61 -5.25 -3.46 5.47
CA SER A 61 -4.91 -4.46 4.44
C SER A 61 -5.96 -5.56 4.39
N ALA A 62 -6.32 -6.16 5.52
CA ALA A 62 -7.40 -7.15 5.54
C ALA A 62 -8.72 -6.60 4.95
N LEU A 63 -9.09 -5.36 5.27
CA LEU A 63 -10.27 -4.69 4.71
C LEU A 63 -10.13 -4.41 3.20
N GLY A 64 -8.96 -3.93 2.78
CA GLY A 64 -8.63 -3.63 1.40
C GLY A 64 -8.73 -4.87 0.52
N GLY A 65 -8.28 -6.02 1.02
CA GLY A 65 -8.38 -7.31 0.31
C GLY A 65 -9.81 -7.74 0.06
N VAL A 66 -10.70 -7.57 1.03
CA VAL A 66 -12.13 -7.86 0.85
C VAL A 66 -12.76 -6.90 -0.16
N MET A 67 -12.50 -5.59 -0.03
CA MET A 67 -13.10 -4.57 -0.89
C MET A 67 -12.60 -4.67 -2.34
N LEU A 68 -11.29 -4.78 -2.53
CA LEU A 68 -10.67 -4.84 -3.86
C LEU A 68 -10.76 -6.23 -4.48
N GLY A 69 -10.88 -7.30 -3.68
CA GLY A 69 -11.25 -8.64 -4.15
C GLY A 69 -12.66 -8.66 -4.74
N TRP A 70 -13.64 -8.09 -4.04
CA TRP A 70 -14.99 -7.92 -4.59
C TRP A 70 -15.00 -7.03 -5.84
N LEU A 71 -14.18 -5.97 -5.86
CA LEU A 71 -14.03 -5.11 -7.04
C LEU A 71 -13.36 -5.85 -8.21
N ALA A 72 -12.38 -6.71 -7.94
CA ALA A 72 -11.70 -7.54 -8.93
C ALA A 72 -12.65 -8.52 -9.60
N ASP A 73 -13.56 -9.11 -8.83
CA ASP A 73 -14.57 -10.04 -9.34
C ASP A 73 -15.63 -9.33 -10.20
N ARG A 74 -15.94 -8.05 -9.90
CA ARG A 74 -16.99 -7.30 -10.60
C ARG A 74 -16.50 -6.47 -11.80
N TYR A 75 -15.30 -5.88 -11.71
CA TYR A 75 -14.77 -4.93 -12.71
C TYR A 75 -13.50 -5.44 -13.42
N GLY A 76 -13.09 -6.67 -13.12
CA GLY A 76 -11.95 -7.35 -13.72
C GLY A 76 -10.67 -7.24 -12.89
N ARG A 77 -10.01 -8.39 -12.70
CA ARG A 77 -8.79 -8.58 -11.90
C ARG A 77 -7.69 -7.56 -12.21
N ARG A 78 -7.51 -7.22 -13.50
CA ARG A 78 -6.44 -6.32 -13.94
C ARG A 78 -6.61 -4.88 -13.43
N ASN A 79 -7.83 -4.36 -13.45
CA ASN A 79 -8.10 -2.99 -13.02
C ASN A 79 -7.94 -2.86 -11.50
N ALA A 80 -8.36 -3.88 -10.75
CA ALA A 80 -8.14 -3.93 -9.30
C ALA A 80 -6.65 -3.96 -8.94
N LEU A 81 -5.83 -4.76 -9.62
CA LEU A 81 -4.38 -4.82 -9.39
C LEU A 81 -3.69 -3.48 -9.68
N VAL A 82 -4.03 -2.82 -10.79
CA VAL A 82 -3.45 -1.50 -11.11
C VAL A 82 -3.85 -0.45 -10.08
N LEU A 83 -5.13 -0.41 -9.69
CA LEU A 83 -5.62 0.53 -8.68
C LEU A 83 -4.88 0.36 -7.33
N SER A 84 -4.63 -0.88 -6.94
CA SER A 84 -3.93 -1.25 -5.72
C SER A 84 -2.51 -0.71 -5.67
N VAL A 85 -1.76 -0.91 -6.75
CA VAL A 85 -0.38 -0.40 -6.89
C VAL A 85 -0.33 1.12 -6.92
N VAL A 86 -1.30 1.77 -7.57
CA VAL A 86 -1.39 3.23 -7.60
C VAL A 86 -1.67 3.79 -6.22
N ILE A 87 -2.66 3.23 -5.50
CA ILE A 87 -2.99 3.61 -4.12
C ILE A 87 -1.76 3.42 -3.23
N PHE A 88 -1.16 2.24 -3.28
CA PHE A 88 0.04 1.92 -2.50
C PHE A 88 1.18 2.90 -2.78
N GLY A 89 1.55 3.10 -4.04
CA GLY A 89 2.68 3.93 -4.44
C GLY A 89 2.49 5.40 -4.06
N VAL A 90 1.32 5.97 -4.33
CA VAL A 90 1.01 7.37 -4.02
C VAL A 90 1.05 7.60 -2.51
N PHE A 91 0.32 6.81 -1.72
CA PHE A 91 0.24 7.05 -0.27
C PHE A 91 1.54 6.69 0.46
N THR A 92 2.33 5.76 -0.06
CA THR A 92 3.67 5.46 0.48
C THR A 92 4.63 6.62 0.26
N LEU A 93 4.64 7.22 -0.94
CA LEU A 93 5.43 8.42 -1.21
C LEU A 93 5.00 9.60 -0.34
N LEU A 94 3.68 9.81 -0.17
CA LEU A 94 3.16 10.84 0.73
C LEU A 94 3.53 10.58 2.19
N SER A 95 3.64 9.31 2.61
CA SER A 95 4.04 8.94 3.97
C SER A 95 5.48 9.35 4.29
N GLY A 96 6.34 9.53 3.28
CA GLY A 96 7.69 10.06 3.47
C GLY A 96 7.74 11.54 3.83
N ALA A 97 6.66 12.29 3.55
CA ALA A 97 6.58 13.74 3.77
C ALA A 97 5.77 14.15 5.00
N VAL A 98 5.34 13.20 5.84
CA VAL A 98 4.54 13.50 7.02
C VAL A 98 5.33 14.16 8.14
N THR A 99 4.72 15.19 8.74
CA THR A 99 5.30 15.92 9.87
C THR A 99 4.57 15.66 11.18
N ALA A 100 3.38 15.05 11.12
CA ALA A 100 2.57 14.75 12.29
C ALA A 100 2.15 13.28 12.35
N LEU A 101 2.09 12.73 13.56
CA LEU A 101 1.78 11.32 13.82
C LEU A 101 0.40 10.91 13.31
N TRP A 102 -0.60 11.79 13.38
CA TRP A 102 -1.95 11.49 12.88
C TRP A 102 -1.98 11.33 11.35
N GLN A 103 -1.14 12.08 10.62
CA GLN A 103 -1.00 11.95 9.17
C GLN A 103 -0.42 10.59 8.82
N LEU A 104 0.56 10.13 9.61
CA LEU A 104 1.13 8.80 9.48
C LEU A 104 0.04 7.74 9.64
N TYR A 105 -0.85 7.85 10.64
CA TYR A 105 -1.94 6.88 10.82
C TYR A 105 -2.91 6.83 9.65
N VAL A 106 -3.36 7.99 9.17
CA VAL A 106 -4.30 8.07 8.04
C VAL A 106 -3.67 7.50 6.77
N LEU A 107 -2.45 7.93 6.44
CA LEU A 107 -1.76 7.43 5.25
C LEU A 107 -1.48 5.93 5.37
N ARG A 108 -1.11 5.43 6.54
CA ARG A 108 -0.84 4.00 6.75
C ARG A 108 -2.08 3.13 6.61
N ALA A 109 -3.24 3.63 7.06
CA ALA A 109 -4.52 2.98 6.79
C ALA A 109 -4.84 2.95 5.29
N LEU A 110 -4.62 4.07 4.58
CA LEU A 110 -4.84 4.15 3.13
C LEU A 110 -3.89 3.25 2.31
N VAL A 111 -2.61 3.19 2.71
CA VAL A 111 -1.62 2.25 2.15
C VAL A 111 -2.10 0.82 2.35
N GLY A 112 -2.54 0.48 3.58
CA GLY A 112 -3.09 -0.83 3.90
C GLY A 112 -4.23 -1.22 2.95
N LEU A 113 -5.21 -0.33 2.75
CA LEU A 113 -6.32 -0.58 1.82
C LEU A 113 -5.85 -0.92 0.40
N GLY A 114 -4.77 -0.32 -0.07
CA GLY A 114 -4.20 -0.63 -1.38
C GLY A 114 -3.51 -1.99 -1.46
N VAL A 115 -2.79 -2.39 -0.40
CA VAL A 115 -1.99 -3.63 -0.39
C VAL A 115 -2.88 -4.88 -0.38
N GLY A 116 -3.91 -4.89 0.46
CA GLY A 116 -4.71 -6.08 0.72
C GLY A 116 -5.39 -6.71 -0.49
N ALA A 117 -5.67 -5.91 -1.51
CA ALA A 117 -6.27 -6.32 -2.78
C ALA A 117 -5.57 -7.47 -3.50
N SER A 118 -4.28 -7.62 -3.23
CA SER A 118 -3.37 -8.49 -3.95
C SER A 118 -3.55 -9.96 -3.58
N GLY A 119 -4.21 -10.24 -2.44
CA GLY A 119 -4.42 -11.59 -1.93
C GLY A 119 -3.12 -12.24 -1.48
N GLU A 120 -2.77 -12.01 -0.22
CA GLU A 120 -2.09 -13.02 0.60
C GLU A 120 -3.12 -13.92 1.27
#